data_AF-A0A938VQN7-F1
#
_entry.id   AF-A0A938VQN7-F1
#
_cell.length_a   1.000
_cell.length_b   1.000
_cell.length_c   1.000
_cell.angle_alpha   90.00
_cell.angle_beta   90.00
_cell.angle_gamma   90.00
#
_symmetry.space_group_name_H-M   'P 1'
#
loop_
_entity.id
_entity.type
_entity.pdbx_description
1 polymer ?
#
loop_
_entity_poly.entity_id
_entity_poly.type
_entity_poly.pdbx_seq_one_letter_code
_entity_poly.pdbx_strand_id
1 'polypeptide(L)'
;MSEPSTAQEEAQEAAAASAEISDRRLLRRFLSLRTLLSFAVAVALLAVAWVLQDIKFEDVLAELRRANPWLIVLAYVTFGLTFPLRIVRWRLLLNNAAHREHVRPDYRNWRLFQILYISWFVNGALPLKLGDIYRAFMARANFATSLTRTLGTIASERVFDISTLIVLVLISSAFVSHSGRFGEDVGRI
;
A
#
# COMPACT_ATOMS: atom_id res chain seq x y z
N MET A 1 -31.75 -60.03 -27.28
CA MET A 1 -31.14 -58.92 -28.04
C MET A 1 -31.64 -57.64 -27.42
N SER A 2 -31.02 -57.24 -26.31
CA SER A 2 -31.48 -56.21 -25.37
C SER A 2 -30.26 -55.35 -25.00
N GLU A 3 -29.70 -54.68 -26.00
CA GLU A 3 -28.50 -53.83 -25.87
C GLU A 3 -28.67 -52.33 -26.23
N PRO A 4 -29.83 -51.77 -26.66
CA PRO A 4 -29.87 -50.34 -27.01
C PRO A 4 -30.09 -49.37 -25.82
N SER A 5 -30.57 -49.85 -24.66
CA SER A 5 -30.94 -48.99 -23.53
C SER A 5 -29.74 -48.52 -22.71
N THR A 6 -28.78 -49.42 -22.47
CA THR A 6 -27.56 -49.14 -21.69
C THR A 6 -26.63 -48.14 -22.39
N ALA A 7 -26.50 -48.25 -23.72
CA ALA A 7 -25.67 -47.32 -24.49
C ALA A 7 -26.23 -45.88 -24.50
N GLN A 8 -27.56 -45.71 -24.39
CA GLN A 8 -28.19 -44.41 -24.30
C GLN A 8 -28.04 -43.80 -22.90
N GLU A 9 -28.20 -44.59 -21.84
CA GLU A 9 -27.95 -44.15 -20.46
C GLU A 9 -26.50 -43.71 -20.24
N GLU A 10 -25.52 -44.48 -20.72
CA GLU A 10 -24.10 -44.13 -20.62
C GLU A 10 -23.75 -42.84 -21.36
N ALA A 11 -24.33 -42.61 -22.54
CA ALA A 11 -24.14 -41.38 -23.30
C ALA A 11 -24.76 -40.16 -22.60
N GLN A 12 -25.90 -40.34 -21.92
CA GLN A 12 -26.59 -39.30 -21.17
C GLN A 12 -25.84 -38.95 -19.87
N GLU A 13 -25.30 -39.95 -19.18
CA GLU A 13 -24.47 -39.78 -17.98
C GLU A 13 -23.13 -39.10 -18.32
N ALA A 14 -22.50 -39.49 -19.43
CA ALA A 14 -21.27 -38.84 -19.92
C ALA A 14 -21.51 -37.37 -20.32
N ALA A 15 -22.66 -37.05 -20.92
CA ALA A 15 -23.05 -35.69 -21.25
C ALA A 15 -23.31 -34.84 -20.00
N ALA A 16 -24.00 -35.39 -19.00
CA ALA A 16 -24.26 -34.73 -17.72
C ALA A 16 -22.95 -34.46 -16.94
N ALA A 17 -22.05 -35.45 -16.87
CA ALA A 17 -20.74 -35.30 -16.24
C ALA A 17 -19.88 -34.24 -16.95
N SER A 18 -19.92 -34.20 -18.29
CA SER A 18 -19.19 -33.20 -19.09
C SER A 18 -19.72 -31.78 -18.86
N ALA A 19 -21.04 -31.62 -18.73
CA ALA A 19 -21.67 -30.34 -18.43
C ALA A 19 -21.28 -29.85 -17.03
N GLU A 20 -21.31 -30.72 -16.01
CA GLU A 20 -20.95 -30.37 -14.63
C GLU A 20 -19.45 -29.99 -14.50
N ILE A 21 -18.57 -30.70 -15.21
CA ILE A 21 -17.12 -30.39 -15.24
C ILE A 21 -16.86 -29.05 -15.93
N SER A 22 -17.58 -28.75 -17.02
CA SER A 22 -17.47 -27.47 -17.74
C SER A 22 -17.90 -26.30 -16.85
N ASP A 23 -19.03 -26.46 -16.14
CA ASP A 23 -19.58 -25.43 -15.26
C ASP A 23 -18.64 -25.14 -14.08
N ARG A 24 -18.08 -26.18 -13.44
CA ARG A 24 -17.05 -26.04 -12.40
C ARG A 24 -15.76 -25.38 -12.91
N ARG A 25 -15.36 -25.62 -14.17
CA ARG A 25 -14.18 -24.97 -14.79
C ARG A 25 -14.42 -23.49 -15.08
N LEU A 26 -15.61 -23.14 -15.57
CA LEU A 26 -16.00 -21.75 -15.81
C LEU A 26 -16.09 -20.98 -14.50
N LEU A 27 -16.75 -21.54 -13.49
CA LEU A 27 -16.83 -20.96 -12.15
C LEU A 27 -15.44 -20.75 -11.54
N ARG A 28 -14.50 -21.71 -11.65
CA ARG A 28 -13.12 -21.54 -11.19
C ARG A 28 -12.35 -20.44 -11.93
N ARG A 29 -12.71 -20.14 -13.18
CA ARG A 29 -12.10 -19.06 -13.98
C ARG A 29 -12.67 -17.69 -13.63
N PHE A 30 -13.97 -17.60 -13.34
CA PHE A 30 -14.61 -16.39 -12.80
C PHE A 30 -14.19 -16.09 -11.36
N LEU A 31 -14.04 -17.14 -10.53
CA LEU A 31 -13.54 -17.07 -9.16
C LEU A 31 -12.01 -17.05 -9.09
N SER A 32 -11.32 -16.85 -10.21
CA SER A 32 -9.88 -16.62 -10.16
C SER A 32 -9.64 -15.30 -9.45
N LEU A 33 -8.74 -15.30 -8.46
CA LEU A 33 -8.38 -14.11 -7.68
C LEU A 33 -8.03 -12.92 -8.59
N ARG A 34 -7.49 -13.21 -9.78
CA ARG A 34 -7.15 -12.24 -10.82
C ARG A 34 -8.38 -11.61 -11.48
N THR A 35 -9.42 -12.39 -11.79
CA THR A 35 -10.68 -11.89 -12.35
C THR A 35 -11.43 -11.04 -11.33
N LEU A 36 -11.50 -11.51 -10.08
CA LEU A 36 -12.15 -10.78 -8.99
C LEU A 36 -11.43 -9.45 -8.71
N LEU A 37 -10.09 -9.45 -8.73
CA LEU A 37 -9.29 -8.24 -8.56
C LEU A 37 -9.51 -7.24 -9.71
N SER A 38 -9.51 -7.70 -10.97
CA SER A 38 -9.78 -6.84 -12.12
C SER A 38 -11.19 -6.24 -12.07
N PHE A 39 -12.18 -7.04 -11.67
CA PHE A 39 -13.56 -6.56 -11.52
C PHE A 39 -13.68 -5.55 -10.37
N ALA A 40 -13.05 -5.82 -9.22
CA ALA A 40 -13.00 -4.89 -8.10
C ALA A 40 -12.34 -3.55 -8.48
N VAL A 41 -11.24 -3.59 -9.25
CA VAL A 41 -10.59 -2.38 -9.77
C VAL A 41 -11.52 -1.63 -10.73
N ALA A 42 -12.20 -2.32 -11.64
CA ALA A 42 -13.14 -1.70 -12.57
C ALA A 42 -14.31 -1.02 -11.84
N VAL A 43 -14.89 -1.69 -10.84
CA VAL A 43 -15.95 -1.13 -9.99
C VAL A 43 -15.43 0.07 -9.19
N ALA A 44 -14.22 -0.02 -8.62
CA ALA A 44 -13.61 1.10 -7.91
C ALA A 44 -13.39 2.32 -8.82
N LEU A 45 -12.91 2.10 -10.05
CA LEU A 45 -12.73 3.18 -11.03
C LEU A 45 -14.06 3.80 -11.44
N LEU A 46 -15.11 3.00 -11.62
CA LEU A 46 -16.47 3.49 -11.89
C LEU A 46 -17.03 4.30 -10.71
N ALA A 47 -16.83 3.83 -9.48
CA ALA A 47 -17.26 4.54 -8.28
C ALA A 47 -16.53 5.89 -8.13
N VAL A 48 -15.20 5.90 -8.36
CA VAL A 48 -14.41 7.14 -8.38
C VAL A 48 -14.90 8.06 -9.49
N ALA A 49 -15.09 7.56 -10.71
CA ALA A 49 -15.59 8.35 -11.82
C ALA A 49 -16.96 8.95 -11.49
N TRP A 50 -17.87 8.18 -10.88
CA TRP A 50 -19.19 8.63 -10.46
C TRP A 50 -19.12 9.78 -9.44
N VAL A 51 -18.30 9.63 -8.39
CA VAL A 51 -18.08 10.69 -7.37
C VAL A 51 -17.46 11.94 -7.98
N LEU A 52 -16.60 11.79 -8.98
CA LEU A 52 -15.92 12.91 -9.64
C LEU A 52 -16.78 13.61 -10.70
N GLN A 53 -17.94 13.07 -11.12
CA GLN A 53 -18.74 13.67 -12.21
C GLN A 53 -19.31 15.04 -11.85
N ASP A 54 -19.61 15.27 -10.57
CA ASP A 54 -20.16 16.55 -10.10
C ASP A 54 -19.09 17.61 -9.83
N ILE A 55 -17.80 17.26 -9.93
CA ILE A 55 -16.70 18.20 -9.65
C ILE A 55 -16.40 19.02 -10.90
N LYS A 56 -16.89 20.27 -10.92
CA LYS A 56 -16.51 21.24 -11.95
C LYS A 56 -15.06 21.66 -11.74
N PHE A 57 -14.24 21.51 -12.77
CA PHE A 57 -12.83 21.90 -12.74
C PHE A 57 -12.63 23.39 -12.41
N GLU A 58 -13.59 24.23 -12.85
CA GLU A 58 -13.61 25.66 -12.58
C GLU A 58 -13.70 25.98 -11.08
N ASP A 59 -14.51 25.23 -10.35
CA ASP A 59 -14.68 25.40 -8.90
C ASP A 59 -13.39 24.98 -8.17
N VAL A 60 -12.76 23.88 -8.59
CA VAL A 60 -11.46 23.44 -8.03
C VAL A 60 -10.38 24.50 -8.24
N LEU A 61 -10.30 25.09 -9.44
CA LEU A 61 -9.31 26.11 -9.74
C LEU A 61 -9.57 27.44 -9.02
N ALA A 62 -10.85 27.81 -8.87
CA ALA A 62 -11.26 28.98 -8.11
C ALA A 62 -10.87 28.84 -6.63
N GLU A 63 -11.11 27.67 -6.03
CA GLU A 63 -10.71 27.38 -4.66
C GLU A 63 -9.18 27.31 -4.49
N LEU A 64 -8.47 26.73 -5.46
CA LEU A 64 -7.00 26.70 -5.43
C LEU A 64 -6.37 28.11 -5.49
N ARG A 65 -7.00 29.04 -6.21
CA ARG A 65 -6.57 30.45 -6.26
C ARG A 65 -6.88 31.22 -4.97
N ARG A 66 -7.89 30.80 -4.21
CA ARG A 66 -8.23 31.35 -2.89
C ARG A 66 -7.35 30.79 -1.78
N ALA A 67 -6.72 29.63 -2.00
CA ALA A 67 -5.85 29.01 -1.03
C ALA A 67 -4.67 29.93 -0.65
N ASN A 68 -4.37 30.00 0.64
CA ASN A 68 -3.28 30.82 1.14
C ASN A 68 -1.93 30.24 0.66
N PRO A 69 -1.13 30.97 -0.13
CA PRO A 69 0.14 30.47 -0.67
C PRO A 69 1.14 30.16 0.44
N TRP A 70 1.06 30.84 1.59
CA TRP A 70 1.93 30.58 2.73
C TRP A 70 1.68 29.21 3.36
N LEU A 71 0.42 28.76 3.43
CA LEU A 71 0.08 27.42 3.90
C LEU A 71 0.57 26.35 2.92
N ILE A 72 0.52 26.62 1.62
CA ILE A 72 1.05 25.71 0.59
C ILE A 72 2.57 25.58 0.75
N VAL A 73 3.29 26.69 0.88
CA VAL A 73 4.74 26.68 1.10
C VAL A 73 5.08 25.95 2.40
N LEU A 74 4.35 26.21 3.48
CA LEU A 74 4.55 25.52 4.76
C LEU A 74 4.32 24.01 4.63
N ALA A 75 3.29 23.59 3.89
CA ALA A 75 3.03 22.17 3.62
C ALA A 75 4.20 21.53 2.85
N TYR A 76 4.73 22.20 1.82
CA TYR A 76 5.90 21.72 1.09
C TYR A 76 7.16 21.64 1.95
N VAL A 77 7.41 22.65 2.79
CA VAL A 77 8.58 22.68 3.68
C VAL A 77 8.48 21.58 4.73
N THR A 78 7.32 21.42 5.38
CA THR A 78 7.11 20.38 6.40
C THR A 78 7.18 18.98 5.80
N PHE A 79 6.60 18.78 4.61
CA PHE A 79 6.75 17.53 3.85
C PHE A 79 8.20 17.27 3.46
N GLY A 80 8.91 18.27 2.92
CA GLY A 80 10.30 18.18 2.52
C GLY A 80 11.21 17.82 3.71
N LEU A 81 10.98 18.42 4.88
CA LEU A 81 11.75 18.16 6.11
C LEU A 81 11.60 16.73 6.63
N THR A 82 10.54 16.02 6.22
CA THR A 82 10.34 14.62 6.57
C THR A 82 11.43 13.71 5.99
N PHE A 83 11.95 14.01 4.81
CA PHE A 83 13.01 13.22 4.16
C PHE A 83 14.36 13.25 4.90
N PRO A 84 14.97 14.41 5.20
CA PRO A 84 16.23 14.46 5.94
C PRO A 84 16.11 13.83 7.33
N LEU A 85 14.99 14.02 8.03
CA LEU A 85 14.74 13.36 9.32
C LEU A 85 14.75 11.83 9.19
N ARG A 86 14.08 11.29 8.16
CA ARG A 86 14.09 9.85 7.86
C ARG A 86 15.48 9.32 7.52
N ILE A 87 16.28 10.09 6.77
CA ILE A 87 17.66 9.72 6.43
C ILE A 87 18.50 9.66 7.69
N VAL A 88 18.45 10.69 8.55
CA VAL A 88 19.21 10.74 9.80
C VAL A 88 18.81 9.58 10.71
N ARG A 89 17.51 9.34 10.90
CA ARG A 89 17.00 8.21 11.68
C ARG A 89 17.53 6.88 11.15
N TRP A 90 17.44 6.66 9.84
CA TRP A 90 17.91 5.41 9.25
C TRP A 90 19.42 5.22 9.37
N ARG A 91 20.19 6.30 9.17
CA ARG A 91 21.64 6.29 9.35
C ARG A 91 22.02 5.88 10.77
N LEU A 92 21.31 6.40 11.78
CA LEU A 92 21.52 6.00 13.17
C LEU A 92 21.23 4.51 13.39
N LEU A 93 20.11 4.00 12.84
CA LEU A 93 19.76 2.60 12.94
C LEU A 93 20.77 1.67 12.25
N LEU A 94 21.24 2.04 11.05
CA LEU A 94 22.28 1.30 10.33
C LEU A 94 23.61 1.31 11.09
N ASN A 95 24.02 2.45 11.62
CA ASN A 95 25.22 2.56 12.47
C ASN A 95 25.14 1.69 13.73
N ASN A 96 23.98 1.65 14.38
CA ASN A 96 23.74 0.80 15.55
C ASN A 96 23.76 -0.69 15.17
N ALA A 97 23.22 -1.04 14.01
CA ALA A 97 23.26 -2.40 13.49
C ALA A 97 24.67 -2.84 13.05
N ALA A 98 25.51 -1.90 12.58
CA ALA A 98 26.88 -2.14 12.13
C ALA A 98 27.92 -2.17 13.27
N HIS A 99 27.51 -1.96 14.53
CA HIS A 99 28.42 -1.85 15.69
C HIS A 99 29.29 -3.10 15.95
N ARG A 100 28.98 -4.23 15.31
CA ARG A 100 29.72 -5.50 15.42
C ARG A 100 30.58 -5.84 14.20
N GLU A 101 30.69 -4.95 13.22
CA GLU A 101 31.52 -5.17 12.03
C GLU A 101 32.92 -4.58 12.19
N HIS A 102 33.91 -5.26 11.63
CA HIS A 102 35.32 -4.82 11.65
C HIS A 102 35.57 -3.61 10.74
N VAL A 103 34.68 -3.37 9.77
CA VAL A 103 34.72 -2.23 8.85
C VAL A 103 33.41 -1.47 9.00
N ARG A 104 33.48 -0.19 9.37
CA ARG A 104 32.28 0.68 9.44
C ARG A 104 31.97 1.22 8.05
N PRO A 105 30.79 0.95 7.46
CA PRO A 105 30.46 1.51 6.17
C PRO A 105 30.27 3.04 6.27
N ASP A 106 30.78 3.79 5.29
CA ASP A 106 30.53 5.24 5.20
C ASP A 106 29.12 5.50 4.65
N TYR A 107 28.17 5.70 5.56
CA TYR A 107 26.79 6.05 5.26
C TYR A 107 26.64 7.53 4.88
N ARG A 108 27.14 7.91 3.70
CA ARG A 108 26.99 9.28 3.18
C ARG A 108 25.52 9.62 2.95
N ASN A 109 25.04 10.71 3.55
CA ASN A 109 23.62 11.12 3.53
C ASN A 109 23.02 11.17 2.12
N TRP A 110 23.81 11.59 1.12
CA TRP A 110 23.37 11.63 -0.29
C TRP A 110 23.03 10.24 -0.87
N ARG A 111 23.83 9.21 -0.57
CA ARG A 111 23.55 7.84 -1.04
C ARG A 111 22.29 7.28 -0.36
N LEU A 112 22.13 7.55 0.94
CA LEU A 112 20.93 7.14 1.67
C LEU A 112 19.68 7.85 1.15
N PHE A 113 19.80 9.14 0.79
CA PHE A 113 18.72 9.91 0.17
C PHE A 113 18.26 9.25 -1.13
N GLN A 114 19.19 8.93 -2.05
CA GLN A 114 18.87 8.28 -3.32
C GLN A 114 18.14 6.96 -3.12
N ILE A 115 18.63 6.10 -2.22
CA ILE A 115 17.99 4.82 -1.91
C ILE A 115 16.57 5.04 -1.39
N LEU A 116 16.39 5.95 -0.43
CA LEU A 116 15.08 6.26 0.15
C LEU A 116 14.10 6.84 -0.88
N TYR A 117 14.57 7.71 -1.76
CA TYR A 117 13.72 8.34 -2.77
C TYR A 117 13.23 7.32 -3.81
N ILE A 118 14.13 6.45 -4.30
CA ILE A 118 13.76 5.37 -5.21
C ILE A 118 12.84 4.37 -4.51
N SER A 119 13.11 4.01 -3.25
CA SER A 119 12.21 3.16 -2.46
C SER A 119 10.81 3.76 -2.33
N TRP A 120 10.69 5.08 -2.17
CA TRP A 120 9.41 5.77 -2.08
C TRP A 120 8.68 5.75 -3.43
N PHE A 121 9.41 6.01 -4.52
CA PHE A 121 8.88 5.87 -5.88
C PHE A 121 8.37 4.44 -6.17
N VAL A 122 9.16 3.42 -5.81
CA VAL A 122 8.79 2.01 -5.96
C VAL A 122 7.53 1.68 -5.16
N ASN A 123 7.33 2.29 -4.00
CA ASN A 123 6.12 2.12 -3.20
C ASN A 123 4.87 2.70 -3.90
N GLY A 124 5.03 3.82 -4.62
CA GLY A 124 3.95 4.39 -5.44
C GLY A 124 3.68 3.62 -6.73
N ALA A 125 4.72 3.04 -7.35
CA ALA A 125 4.62 2.36 -8.63
C ALA A 125 4.22 0.89 -8.52
N LEU A 126 4.62 0.19 -7.45
CA LEU A 126 4.39 -1.24 -7.29
C LEU A 126 3.40 -1.52 -6.15
N PRO A 127 2.46 -2.47 -6.35
CA PRO A 127 1.64 -2.99 -5.26
C PRO A 127 2.53 -3.70 -4.23
N LEU A 128 2.02 -3.88 -3.01
CA LEU A 128 2.65 -4.67 -1.94
C LEU A 128 3.85 -4.01 -1.20
N LYS A 129 4.02 -2.67 -1.28
CA LYS A 129 5.07 -1.92 -0.55
C LYS A 129 6.49 -2.47 -0.77
N LEU A 130 6.80 -2.93 -1.99
CA LEU A 130 8.11 -3.48 -2.37
C LEU A 130 9.29 -2.51 -2.19
N GLY A 131 9.02 -1.23 -1.98
CA GLY A 131 10.03 -0.21 -1.68
C GLY A 131 10.91 -0.53 -0.48
N ASP A 132 10.40 -1.24 0.52
CA ASP A 132 11.18 -1.64 1.71
C ASP A 132 12.17 -2.76 1.40
N ILE A 133 11.80 -3.70 0.52
CA ILE A 133 12.70 -4.73 0.02
C ILE A 133 13.78 -4.10 -0.85
N TYR A 134 13.40 -3.15 -1.71
CA TYR A 134 14.33 -2.40 -2.55
C TYR A 134 15.39 -1.67 -1.70
N ARG A 135 14.95 -1.03 -0.61
CA ARG A 135 15.84 -0.34 0.34
C ARG A 135 16.87 -1.27 0.94
N ALA A 136 16.46 -2.46 1.37
CA ALA A 136 17.35 -3.46 1.97
C ALA A 136 18.32 -4.05 0.95
N PHE A 137 17.85 -4.31 -0.28
CA PHE A 137 18.68 -4.80 -1.38
C PHE A 137 19.76 -3.78 -1.76
N MET A 138 19.39 -2.52 -1.94
CA MET A 138 20.33 -1.44 -2.26
C MET A 138 21.29 -1.16 -1.12
N ALA A 139 20.85 -1.22 0.14
CA ALA A 139 21.74 -1.08 1.28
C ALA A 139 22.80 -2.19 1.34
N ARG A 140 22.42 -3.45 1.07
CA ARG A 140 23.39 -4.55 0.92
C ARG A 140 24.37 -4.30 -0.23
N ALA A 141 23.88 -3.86 -1.38
CA ALA A 141 24.71 -3.61 -2.56
C ALA A 141 25.71 -2.45 -2.34
N ASN A 142 25.32 -1.41 -1.60
CA ASN A 142 26.13 -0.20 -1.41
C ASN A 142 27.06 -0.26 -0.18
N PHE A 143 26.72 -1.06 0.84
CA PHE A 143 27.41 -1.06 2.13
C PHE A 143 27.90 -2.44 2.59
N ALA A 144 27.77 -3.48 1.75
CA ALA A 144 28.16 -4.87 2.05
C ALA A 144 27.54 -5.47 3.33
N THR A 145 26.48 -4.86 3.86
CA THR A 145 25.77 -5.32 5.07
C THR A 145 24.89 -6.53 4.78
N SER A 146 24.66 -7.39 5.79
CA SER A 146 23.75 -8.55 5.64
C SER A 146 22.29 -8.12 5.39
N LEU A 147 21.66 -8.72 4.38
CA LEU A 147 20.28 -8.41 3.95
C LEU A 147 19.28 -8.60 5.08
N THR A 148 19.40 -9.72 5.81
CA THR A 148 18.53 -10.08 6.94
C THR A 148 18.59 -9.04 8.06
N ARG A 149 19.78 -8.50 8.35
CA ARG A 149 19.94 -7.48 9.39
C ARG A 149 19.29 -6.16 8.98
N THR A 150 19.51 -5.73 7.74
CA THR A 150 18.89 -4.50 7.22
C THR A 150 17.36 -4.62 7.17
N LEU A 151 16.83 -5.77 6.75
CA LEU A 151 15.39 -6.05 6.81
C LEU A 151 14.87 -6.05 8.25
N GLY A 152 15.62 -6.64 9.20
CA GLY A 152 15.26 -6.64 10.63
C GLY A 152 15.20 -5.23 11.21
N THR A 153 16.13 -4.35 10.83
CA THR A 153 16.12 -2.94 11.20
C THR A 153 14.88 -2.22 10.65
N ILE A 154 14.54 -2.45 9.38
CA ILE A 154 13.34 -1.88 8.75
C ILE A 154 12.07 -2.43 9.43
N ALA A 155 12.01 -3.73 9.72
CA ALA A 155 10.87 -4.33 10.39
C ALA A 155 10.66 -3.75 11.80
N SER A 156 11.73 -3.63 12.59
CA SER A 156 11.68 -2.98 13.90
C SER A 156 11.20 -1.53 13.78
N GLU A 157 11.72 -0.78 12.81
CA GLU A 157 11.27 0.58 12.47
C GLU A 157 9.75 0.61 12.19
N ARG A 158 9.22 -0.34 11.41
CA ARG A 158 7.78 -0.43 11.11
C ARG A 158 6.93 -0.74 12.34
N VAL A 159 7.38 -1.64 13.20
CA VAL A 159 6.65 -1.98 14.43
C VAL A 159 6.52 -0.74 15.32
N PHE A 160 7.62 -0.02 15.54
CA PHE A 160 7.57 1.23 16.31
C PHE A 160 6.69 2.30 15.65
N ASP A 161 6.77 2.47 14.33
CA ASP A 161 5.93 3.43 13.60
C ASP A 161 4.43 3.07 13.76
N ILE A 162 4.06 1.80 13.63
CA ILE A 162 2.66 1.34 13.78
C ILE A 162 2.18 1.49 15.22
N SER A 163 2.99 1.09 16.21
CA SER A 163 2.64 1.26 17.63
C SER A 163 2.45 2.72 17.98
N THR A 164 3.33 3.61 17.50
CA THR A 164 3.22 5.06 17.72
C THR A 164 1.95 5.61 17.07
N LEU A 165 1.63 5.18 15.85
CA LEU A 165 0.43 5.62 15.14
C LEU A 165 -0.83 5.18 15.89
N ILE A 166 -0.89 3.94 16.36
CA ILE A 166 -2.03 3.43 17.15
C ILE A 166 -2.23 4.29 18.40
N VAL A 167 -1.16 4.53 19.17
CA VAL A 167 -1.24 5.34 20.38
C VAL A 167 -1.72 6.77 20.06
N LEU A 168 -1.18 7.38 19.00
CA LEU A 168 -1.56 8.74 18.60
C LEU A 168 -3.03 8.82 18.18
N VAL A 169 -3.52 7.82 17.43
CA VAL A 169 -4.92 7.73 17.01
C VAL A 169 -5.83 7.54 18.23
N LEU A 170 -5.47 6.69 19.18
CA LEU A 170 -6.25 6.49 20.41
C LEU A 170 -6.32 7.77 21.24
N ILE A 171 -5.20 8.47 21.42
CA ILE A 171 -5.16 9.76 22.14
C ILE A 171 -6.01 10.80 21.41
N SER A 172 -5.86 10.92 20.09
CA SER A 172 -6.66 11.84 19.28
C SER A 172 -8.15 11.51 19.39
N SER A 173 -8.52 10.24 19.31
CA SER A 173 -9.92 9.80 19.41
C SER A 173 -10.50 10.08 20.80
N ALA A 174 -9.74 9.84 21.86
CA ALA A 174 -10.15 10.14 23.22
C ALA A 174 -10.31 11.66 23.44
N PHE A 175 -9.39 12.46 22.91
CA PHE A 175 -9.46 13.92 22.97
C PHE A 175 -10.69 14.46 22.22
N VAL A 176 -10.95 13.97 21.01
CA VAL A 176 -12.13 14.41 20.24
C VAL A 176 -13.42 13.97 20.93
N SER A 177 -13.49 12.73 21.44
CA SER A 177 -14.64 12.24 22.24
C SER A 177 -14.91 13.10 23.48
N HIS A 178 -13.86 13.49 24.20
CA HIS A 178 -13.98 14.38 25.35
C HIS A 178 -14.36 15.82 25.00
N SER A 179 -13.99 16.29 23.80
CA SER A 179 -14.29 17.65 23.34
C SER A 179 -15.76 17.88 22.92
N GLY A 180 -16.63 16.86 22.96
CA GLY A 180 -18.08 17.01 22.75
C GLY A 180 -18.54 17.40 21.33
N ARG A 181 -17.62 17.55 20.36
CA ARG A 181 -17.89 18.10 19.02
C ARG A 181 -18.61 17.15 18.04
N PHE A 182 -19.08 16.00 18.48
CA PHE A 182 -19.79 15.04 17.60
C PHE A 182 -21.32 15.20 17.59
N GLY A 183 -21.90 16.00 18.49
CA GLY A 183 -23.35 16.12 18.62
C GLY A 183 -24.03 17.13 17.68
N GLU A 184 -23.32 18.14 17.18
CA GLU A 184 -23.96 19.29 16.51
C GLU A 184 -23.97 19.20 14.97
N ASP A 185 -22.97 18.58 14.35
CA ASP A 185 -22.80 18.62 12.88
C ASP A 185 -23.51 17.47 12.13
N VAL A 186 -23.86 16.37 12.82
CA VAL A 186 -24.51 15.19 12.19
C VAL A 186 -26.03 15.38 12.06
N GLY A 187 -26.63 16.32 12.79
CA GLY A 187 -28.07 16.62 12.72
C GLY A 187 -28.47 17.64 11.64
N ARG A 188 -27.53 18.10 10.81
CA ARG A 188 -27.73 19.21 9.85
C ARG A 188 -27.34 18.90 8.40
N ILE A 189 -27.11 17.63 8.08
CA ILE A 189 -26.93 17.16 6.70
C ILE A 189 -28.23 16.50 6.23
#